data_AF-A0A2I0LE08-F1
#
_entry.id   AF-A0A2I0LE08-F1
#
_cell.length_a   1.000
_cell.length_b   1.000
_cell.length_c   1.000
_cell.angle_alpha   90.00
_cell.angle_beta   90.00
_cell.angle_gamma   90.00
#
_symmetry.space_group_name_H-M   'P 1'
#
loop_
_entity.id
_entity.type
_entity.pdbx_description
1 polymer ?
#
loop_
_entity_poly.entity_id
_entity_poly.type
_entity_poly.pdbx_seq_one_letter_code
_entity_poly.pdbx_strand_id
1 'polypeptide(L)'
;MDELCERFKVHHRNSTPYRPQMNGAVEAANKNIKKIIKKMTVTYKDWHEMLPFALLAYRTSIRSSTGATPYSLVYGMVAVLPIEVEIPSMRVLAKTELEEAEWAKQRCEQLNLIDEKRLIALCHGQCYQQRMARAFNARVRHCEFKSGDLVLRKVLHITPNSRGKFAYKYDGPFVIKEVFSGGVIILSDMGGIENALPVNADALKKYYP
;
A
#
# COMPACT_ATOMS: atom_id res chain seq x y z
N MET A 1 -20.00 8.02 5.78
CA MET A 1 -19.00 6.92 5.81
C MET A 1 -19.02 6.25 7.16
N ASP A 2 -19.00 7.00 8.26
CA ASP A 2 -18.98 6.44 9.61
C ASP A 2 -20.22 5.57 9.90
N GLU A 3 -21.42 6.00 9.51
CA GLU A 3 -22.66 5.21 9.61
C GLU A 3 -22.59 3.88 8.85
N LEU A 4 -21.95 3.87 7.66
CA LEU A 4 -21.76 2.65 6.87
C LEU A 4 -20.75 1.72 7.56
N CYS A 5 -19.65 2.28 8.04
CA CYS A 5 -18.62 1.53 8.77
C CYS A 5 -19.18 0.92 10.06
N GLU A 6 -19.99 1.65 10.83
CA GLU A 6 -20.66 1.15 12.03
C GLU A 6 -21.64 0.02 11.69
N ARG A 7 -22.46 0.20 10.65
CA ARG A 7 -23.41 -0.83 10.20
C ARG A 7 -22.72 -2.15 9.86
N PHE A 8 -21.56 -2.10 9.21
CA PHE A 8 -20.80 -3.28 8.82
C PHE A 8 -19.72 -3.69 9.83
N LYS A 9 -19.65 -3.04 11.00
CA LYS A 9 -18.63 -3.28 12.04
C LYS A 9 -17.19 -3.18 11.51
N VAL A 10 -16.96 -2.23 10.61
CA VAL A 10 -15.65 -1.95 10.01
C VAL A 10 -14.97 -0.82 10.78
N HIS A 11 -13.80 -1.10 11.33
CA HIS A 11 -12.95 -0.07 11.93
C HIS A 11 -12.17 0.68 10.85
N HIS A 12 -12.57 1.92 10.56
CA HIS A 12 -11.88 2.79 9.62
C HIS A 12 -10.64 3.43 10.27
N ARG A 13 -9.48 3.27 9.64
CA ARG A 13 -8.20 3.86 10.10
C ARG A 13 -7.67 4.82 9.05
N ASN A 14 -7.37 6.04 9.47
CA ASN A 14 -6.86 7.08 8.59
C ASN A 14 -5.33 7.13 8.60
N SER A 15 -4.74 7.31 7.42
CA SER A 15 -3.32 7.70 7.31
C SER A 15 -3.14 9.18 7.65
N THR A 16 -1.94 9.58 8.08
CA THR A 16 -1.61 10.99 8.21
C THR A 16 -1.77 11.71 6.86
N PRO A 17 -2.31 12.93 6.83
CA PRO A 17 -2.46 13.69 5.59
C PRO A 17 -1.16 13.77 4.79
N TYR A 18 -1.28 13.69 3.46
CA TYR A 18 -0.17 13.86 2.51
C TYR A 18 1.01 12.88 2.67
N ARG A 19 0.78 11.71 3.29
CA ARG A 19 1.78 10.64 3.44
C ARG A 19 1.32 9.35 2.76
N PRO A 20 1.35 9.27 1.42
CA PRO A 20 0.94 8.08 0.68
C PRO A 20 1.77 6.82 1.04
N GLN A 21 2.98 7.00 1.59
CA GLN A 21 3.83 5.90 2.06
C GLN A 21 3.15 5.03 3.13
N MET A 22 2.25 5.59 3.94
CA MET A 22 1.48 4.81 4.91
C MET A 22 0.56 3.78 4.26
N ASN A 23 0.05 4.07 3.06
CA ASN A 23 -0.74 3.17 2.25
C ASN A 23 0.10 2.53 1.13
N GLY A 24 1.41 2.37 1.37
CA GLY A 24 2.39 1.99 0.35
C GLY A 24 2.07 0.68 -0.39
N ALA A 25 1.40 -0.27 0.25
CA ALA A 25 0.97 -1.51 -0.40
C ALA A 25 -0.08 -1.25 -1.51
N VAL A 26 -1.08 -0.42 -1.23
CA VAL A 26 -2.10 -0.02 -2.20
C VAL A 26 -1.49 0.88 -3.27
N GLU A 27 -0.60 1.80 -2.90
CA GLU A 27 0.11 2.65 -3.88
C GLU A 27 0.96 1.82 -4.85
N ALA A 28 1.65 0.79 -4.36
CA ALA A 28 2.39 -0.14 -5.19
C ALA A 28 1.46 -0.95 -6.10
N ALA A 29 0.31 -1.42 -5.60
CA ALA A 29 -0.69 -2.11 -6.42
C ALA A 29 -1.22 -1.19 -7.53
N ASN A 30 -1.61 0.04 -7.20
CA ASN A 30 -2.08 1.06 -8.14
C ASN A 30 -1.04 1.34 -9.23
N LYS A 31 0.24 1.46 -8.86
CA LYS A 31 1.34 1.62 -9.84
C LYS A 31 1.41 0.47 -10.83
N ASN A 32 1.24 -0.77 -10.37
CA ASN A 32 1.25 -1.94 -11.25
C ASN A 32 0.01 -1.98 -12.15
N ILE A 33 -1.18 -1.75 -11.61
CA ILE A 33 -2.43 -1.73 -12.38
C ILE A 33 -2.36 -0.67 -13.47
N LYS A 34 -1.93 0.56 -13.15
CA LYS A 34 -1.72 1.63 -14.13
C LYS A 34 -0.74 1.23 -15.24
N LYS A 35 0.34 0.51 -14.91
CA LYS A 35 1.31 0.02 -15.90
C LYS A 35 0.72 -1.04 -16.82
N ILE A 36 -0.15 -1.92 -16.31
CA ILE A 36 -0.84 -2.92 -17.12
C ILE A 36 -1.84 -2.25 -18.05
N ILE A 37 -2.71 -1.38 -17.51
CA ILE A 37 -3.69 -0.61 -18.29
C ILE A 37 -2.99 0.16 -19.40
N LYS A 38 -1.93 0.92 -19.11
CA LYS A 38 -1.17 1.68 -20.11
C LYS A 38 -0.66 0.82 -21.28
N LYS A 39 -0.41 -0.47 -21.06
CA LYS A 39 0.03 -1.40 -22.12
C LYS A 39 -1.13 -2.00 -22.92
N MET A 40 -2.32 -2.07 -22.34
CA MET A 40 -3.50 -2.67 -22.96
C MET A 40 -4.35 -1.65 -23.71
N THR A 41 -4.38 -0.41 -23.23
CA THR A 41 -5.14 0.68 -23.84
C THR A 41 -4.54 1.07 -25.19
N VAL A 42 -5.36 1.09 -26.23
CA VAL A 42 -4.97 1.60 -27.55
C VAL A 42 -5.14 3.12 -27.58
N THR A 43 -6.19 3.62 -26.91
CA THR A 43 -6.47 5.05 -26.74
C THR A 43 -6.56 5.41 -25.25
N TYR A 44 -6.44 6.69 -24.87
CA TYR A 44 -6.59 7.04 -23.45
C TYR A 44 -8.03 6.89 -22.92
N LYS A 45 -9.02 6.71 -23.80
CA LYS A 45 -10.45 6.70 -23.45
C LYS A 45 -10.99 5.30 -23.11
N ASP A 46 -10.32 4.24 -23.58
CA ASP A 46 -10.75 2.84 -23.43
C ASP A 46 -10.29 2.17 -22.12
N TRP A 47 -9.64 2.92 -21.22
CA TRP A 47 -9.03 2.36 -20.00
C TRP A 47 -10.01 1.59 -19.11
N HIS A 48 -11.28 2.00 -19.10
CA HIS A 48 -12.34 1.40 -18.30
C HIS A 48 -12.77 0.04 -18.86
N GLU A 49 -12.73 -0.15 -20.17
CA GLU A 49 -12.96 -1.43 -20.84
C GLU A 49 -11.79 -2.40 -20.60
N MET A 50 -10.56 -1.86 -20.51
CA MET A 50 -9.36 -2.67 -20.24
C MET A 50 -9.18 -3.03 -18.76
N LEU A 51 -9.87 -2.34 -17.85
CA LEU A 51 -9.70 -2.52 -16.40
C LEU A 51 -9.97 -3.95 -15.91
N PRO A 52 -11.06 -4.65 -16.31
CA PRO A 52 -11.30 -6.03 -15.88
C PRO A 52 -10.16 -6.98 -16.30
N PHE A 53 -9.63 -6.82 -17.52
CA PHE A 53 -8.51 -7.63 -18.01
C PHE A 53 -7.21 -7.32 -17.27
N ALA A 54 -6.94 -6.04 -17.00
CA ALA A 54 -5.78 -5.62 -16.22
C ALA A 54 -5.81 -6.19 -14.78
N LEU A 55 -7.00 -6.22 -14.16
CA LEU A 55 -7.20 -6.81 -12.84
C LEU A 55 -7.04 -8.33 -12.86
N LEU A 56 -7.55 -9.01 -13.89
CA LEU A 56 -7.35 -10.45 -14.06
C LEU A 56 -5.86 -10.77 -14.17
N ALA A 57 -5.15 -10.10 -15.07
CA ALA A 57 -3.71 -10.28 -15.26
C ALA A 57 -2.93 -10.01 -13.96
N TYR A 58 -3.30 -8.96 -13.20
CA TYR A 58 -2.68 -8.68 -11.91
C TYR A 58 -2.92 -9.79 -10.88
N ARG A 59 -4.13 -10.34 -10.81
CA ARG A 59 -4.53 -11.39 -9.85
C ARG A 59 -3.91 -12.75 -10.16
N THR A 60 -3.65 -13.06 -11.43
CA THR A 60 -3.11 -14.36 -11.86
C THR A 60 -1.59 -14.37 -12.07
N SER A 61 -0.94 -13.22 -12.08
CA SER A 61 0.53 -13.12 -12.19
C SER A 61 1.23 -13.28 -10.84
N ILE A 62 2.37 -13.99 -10.84
CA ILE A 62 3.22 -14.13 -9.66
C ILE A 62 3.83 -12.76 -9.31
N ARG A 63 3.75 -12.36 -8.04
CA ARG A 63 4.35 -11.12 -7.56
C ARG A 63 5.74 -11.38 -7.00
N SER A 64 6.74 -10.63 -7.47
CA SER A 64 8.11 -10.72 -6.94
C SER A 64 8.22 -10.40 -5.46
N SER A 65 7.26 -9.67 -4.87
CA SER A 65 7.22 -9.38 -3.44
C SER A 65 6.77 -10.59 -2.60
N THR A 66 5.84 -11.41 -3.08
CA THR A 66 5.24 -12.51 -2.31
C THR A 66 5.60 -13.90 -2.83
N GLY A 67 6.15 -14.02 -4.04
CA GLY A 67 6.42 -15.30 -4.70
C GLY A 67 5.16 -16.05 -5.16
N ALA A 68 3.97 -15.49 -4.96
CA ALA A 68 2.69 -16.13 -5.26
C ALA A 68 1.77 -15.22 -6.07
N THR A 69 0.72 -15.78 -6.67
CA THR A 69 -0.34 -15.02 -7.33
C THR A 69 -1.35 -14.53 -6.30
N PRO A 70 -1.87 -13.29 -6.37
CA PRO A 70 -2.90 -12.82 -5.44
C PRO A 70 -4.12 -13.74 -5.40
N TYR A 71 -4.53 -14.31 -6.53
CA TYR A 71 -5.63 -15.28 -6.61
C TYR A 71 -5.35 -16.52 -5.75
N SER A 72 -4.15 -17.08 -5.82
CA SER A 72 -3.79 -18.28 -5.04
C SER A 72 -3.78 -18.05 -3.53
N LEU A 73 -3.49 -16.84 -3.07
CA LEU A 73 -3.50 -16.51 -1.64
C LEU A 73 -4.92 -16.35 -1.09
N VAL A 74 -5.88 -15.98 -1.94
CA VAL A 74 -7.29 -15.84 -1.57
C VAL A 74 -8.00 -17.20 -1.63
N TYR A 75 -7.84 -17.92 -2.75
CA TYR A 75 -8.62 -19.12 -3.05
C TYR A 75 -7.85 -20.44 -2.84
N GLY A 76 -6.55 -20.41 -2.54
CA GLY A 76 -5.73 -21.61 -2.26
C GLY A 76 -5.30 -22.40 -3.50
N MET A 77 -5.68 -21.96 -4.70
CA MET A 77 -5.37 -22.61 -5.97
C MET A 77 -4.98 -21.61 -7.05
N VAL A 78 -4.33 -22.07 -8.11
CA VAL A 78 -4.04 -21.25 -9.29
C VAL A 78 -5.34 -21.07 -10.09
N ALA A 79 -5.59 -19.85 -10.57
CA ALA A 79 -6.73 -19.59 -11.43
C ALA A 79 -6.60 -20.36 -12.74
N VAL A 80 -7.71 -20.95 -13.21
CA VAL A 80 -7.79 -21.50 -14.57
C VAL A 80 -7.98 -20.32 -15.53
N LEU A 81 -7.11 -20.21 -16.53
CA LEU A 81 -7.16 -19.12 -17.51
C LEU A 81 -8.11 -19.47 -18.66
N PRO A 82 -8.72 -18.47 -19.33
CA PRO A 82 -9.60 -18.73 -20.48
C PRO A 82 -8.95 -19.61 -21.56
N ILE A 83 -7.67 -19.39 -21.87
CA ILE A 83 -6.93 -20.19 -22.85
C ILE A 83 -6.77 -21.66 -22.44
N GLU A 84 -6.72 -21.97 -21.14
CA GLU A 84 -6.66 -23.35 -20.64
C GLU A 84 -8.01 -24.08 -20.75
N VAL A 85 -9.10 -23.32 -20.95
CA VAL A 85 -10.44 -23.87 -21.19
C VAL A 85 -10.68 -24.04 -22.69
N GLU A 86 -10.32 -23.03 -23.49
CA GLU A 86 -10.44 -23.08 -24.96
C GLU A 86 -9.54 -24.15 -25.56
N ILE A 87 -8.31 -24.28 -25.04
CA ILE A 87 -7.40 -25.38 -25.32
C ILE A 87 -7.26 -26.16 -24.01
N PRO A 88 -8.05 -27.24 -23.81
CA PRO A 88 -8.10 -27.97 -22.55
C PRO A 88 -6.71 -28.35 -22.04
N SER A 89 -6.28 -27.67 -20.98
CA SER A 89 -5.02 -28.01 -20.32
C SER A 89 -5.14 -29.34 -19.58
N MET A 90 -4.02 -30.01 -19.30
CA MET A 90 -4.01 -31.24 -18.49
C MET A 90 -4.75 -31.10 -17.15
N ARG A 91 -4.72 -29.92 -16.53
CA ARG A 91 -5.42 -29.67 -15.26
C ARG A 91 -6.93 -29.57 -15.42
N VAL A 92 -7.40 -29.11 -16.58
CA VAL A 92 -8.83 -29.04 -16.90
C VAL A 92 -9.32 -30.44 -17.26
N LEU A 93 -8.61 -31.15 -18.12
CA LEU A 93 -8.92 -32.54 -18.50
C LEU A 93 -8.98 -33.47 -17.29
N ALA A 94 -7.97 -33.41 -16.42
CA ALA A 94 -7.96 -34.22 -15.20
C ALA A 94 -9.10 -33.89 -14.22
N LYS A 95 -9.76 -32.74 -14.35
CA LYS A 95 -10.91 -32.36 -13.51
C LYS A 95 -12.25 -32.68 -14.13
N THR A 96 -12.34 -32.71 -15.46
CA THR A 96 -13.58 -33.06 -16.16
C THR A 96 -13.96 -34.53 -16.00
N GLU A 97 -13.00 -35.39 -15.67
CA GLU A 97 -13.20 -36.83 -15.48
C GLU A 97 -13.47 -37.23 -14.01
N LEU A 98 -13.36 -36.29 -13.06
CA LEU A 98 -13.55 -36.58 -11.64
C LEU A 98 -15.02 -36.59 -11.25
N GLU A 99 -15.39 -37.53 -10.38
CA GLU A 99 -16.68 -37.51 -9.69
C GLU A 99 -16.75 -36.31 -8.72
N GLU A 100 -17.94 -35.76 -8.52
CA GLU A 100 -18.16 -34.57 -7.68
C GLU A 100 -17.64 -34.77 -6.24
N ALA A 101 -17.79 -35.96 -5.67
CA ALA A 101 -17.30 -36.30 -4.34
C ALA A 101 -15.76 -36.23 -4.25
N GLU A 102 -15.06 -36.72 -5.26
CA GLU A 102 -13.60 -36.67 -5.32
C GLU A 102 -13.12 -35.23 -5.53
N TRP A 103 -13.79 -34.46 -6.38
CA TRP A 103 -13.48 -33.04 -6.59
C TRP A 103 -13.63 -32.23 -5.30
N ALA A 104 -14.72 -32.46 -4.55
CA ALA A 104 -14.96 -31.80 -3.27
C ALA A 104 -13.89 -32.15 -2.23
N LYS A 105 -13.46 -33.42 -2.19
CA LYS A 105 -12.35 -33.88 -1.33
C LYS A 105 -11.04 -33.17 -1.68
N GLN A 106 -10.65 -33.16 -2.96
CA GLN A 106 -9.45 -32.45 -3.42
C GLN A 106 -9.52 -30.95 -3.10
N ARG A 107 -10.71 -30.35 -3.21
CA ARG A 107 -10.90 -28.93 -2.88
C ARG A 107 -10.71 -28.66 -1.39
N CYS A 108 -11.19 -29.54 -0.52
CA CYS A 108 -10.97 -29.45 0.93
C CYS A 108 -9.47 -29.56 1.27
N GLU A 109 -8.76 -30.52 0.67
CA GLU A 109 -7.31 -30.67 0.86
C GLU A 109 -6.53 -29.41 0.43
N GLN A 110 -6.89 -28.80 -0.70
CA GLN A 110 -6.28 -27.54 -1.14
C GLN A 110 -6.53 -26.38 -0.15
N LEU A 111 -7.72 -26.32 0.44
CA LEU A 111 -8.05 -25.31 1.44
C LEU A 111 -7.29 -25.55 2.74
N ASN A 112 -7.07 -26.80 3.15
CA ASN A 112 -6.27 -27.11 4.34
C ASN A 112 -4.82 -26.63 4.20
N LEU A 113 -4.28 -26.62 2.97
CA LEU A 113 -2.91 -26.16 2.68
C LEU A 113 -2.81 -24.64 2.43
N ILE A 114 -3.92 -23.88 2.49
CA ILE A 114 -3.90 -22.46 2.12
C ILE A 114 -3.08 -21.62 3.10
N ASP A 115 -3.14 -21.94 4.39
CA ASP A 115 -2.48 -21.16 5.43
C ASP A 115 -0.95 -21.34 5.40
N GLU A 116 -0.48 -22.54 5.03
CA GLU A 116 0.93 -22.78 4.75
C GLU A 116 1.43 -21.91 3.58
N LYS A 117 0.68 -21.87 2.47
CA LYS A 117 1.00 -21.00 1.32
C LYS A 117 1.04 -19.52 1.71
N ARG A 118 0.08 -19.07 2.53
CA ARG A 118 0.05 -17.69 3.05
C ARG A 118 1.25 -17.41 3.94
N LEU A 119 1.63 -18.34 4.81
CA LEU A 119 2.79 -18.21 5.68
C LEU A 119 4.09 -18.08 4.87
N ILE A 120 4.28 -18.93 3.85
CA ILE A 120 5.42 -18.86 2.94
C ILE A 120 5.46 -17.49 2.23
N ALA A 121 4.32 -17.02 1.72
CA ALA A 121 4.22 -15.73 1.06
C ALA A 121 4.49 -14.54 2.01
N LEU A 122 4.09 -14.64 3.27
CA LEU A 122 4.39 -13.65 4.31
C LEU A 122 5.89 -13.60 4.61
N CYS A 123 6.54 -14.74 4.85
CA CYS A 123 7.98 -14.82 5.06
C CYS A 123 8.76 -14.23 3.88
N HIS A 124 8.38 -14.60 2.66
CA HIS A 124 8.98 -14.03 1.45
C HIS A 124 8.78 -12.52 1.37
N GLY A 125 7.56 -12.05 1.67
CA GLY A 125 7.20 -10.62 1.73
C GLY A 125 8.06 -9.84 2.72
N GLN A 126 8.28 -10.38 3.92
CA GLN A 126 9.13 -9.76 4.95
C GLN A 126 10.59 -9.66 4.49
N CYS A 127 11.15 -10.75 3.94
CA CYS A 127 12.51 -10.74 3.38
C CYS A 127 12.65 -9.71 2.26
N TYR A 128 11.65 -9.61 1.38
CA TYR A 128 11.63 -8.60 0.32
C TYR A 128 11.58 -7.17 0.89
N GLN A 129 10.68 -6.91 1.85
CA GLN A 129 10.58 -5.60 2.50
C GLN A 129 11.87 -5.20 3.20
N GLN A 130 12.51 -6.12 3.93
CA GLN A 130 13.79 -5.86 4.59
C GLN A 130 14.89 -5.51 3.59
N ARG A 131 14.97 -6.21 2.46
CA ARG A 131 15.94 -5.89 1.38
C ARG A 131 15.71 -4.49 0.83
N MET A 132 14.46 -4.12 0.57
CA MET A 132 14.10 -2.77 0.09
C MET A 132 14.41 -1.70 1.13
N ALA A 133 14.09 -1.95 2.41
CA ALA A 133 14.37 -1.04 3.51
C ALA A 133 15.88 -0.80 3.69
N ARG A 134 16.71 -1.85 3.62
CA ARG A 134 18.17 -1.71 3.68
C ARG A 134 18.71 -0.82 2.56
N ALA A 135 18.26 -1.06 1.32
CA ALA A 135 18.68 -0.27 0.17
C ALA A 135 18.26 1.21 0.27
N PHE A 136 17.07 1.47 0.81
CA PHE A 136 16.60 2.84 1.05
C PHE A 136 17.38 3.51 2.18
N ASN A 137 17.46 2.88 3.35
CA ASN A 137 18.11 3.43 4.54
C ASN A 137 19.59 3.72 4.32
N ALA A 138 20.28 2.95 3.48
CA ALA A 138 21.68 3.21 3.10
C ALA A 138 21.90 4.60 2.47
N ARG A 139 20.84 5.23 1.94
CA ARG A 139 20.90 6.58 1.34
C ARG A 139 20.29 7.66 2.22
N VAL A 140 19.65 7.29 3.33
CA VAL A 140 18.95 8.24 4.21
C VAL A 140 19.96 8.89 5.15
N ARG A 141 19.95 10.21 5.21
CA ARG A 141 20.61 10.95 6.29
C ARG A 141 19.62 11.10 7.43
N HIS A 142 19.93 10.50 8.56
CA HIS A 142 19.08 10.60 9.75
C HIS A 142 19.12 12.03 10.31
N CYS A 143 17.94 12.61 10.50
CA CYS A 143 17.77 13.86 11.24
C CYS A 143 17.03 13.50 12.52
N GLU A 144 17.72 13.58 13.65
CA GLU A 144 17.13 13.30 14.96
C GLU A 144 16.50 14.56 15.53
N PHE A 145 15.25 14.47 15.94
CA PHE A 145 14.52 15.55 16.58
C PHE A 145 14.42 15.30 18.08
N LYS A 146 14.66 16.33 18.90
CA LYS A 146 14.51 16.27 20.36
C LYS A 146 13.43 17.26 20.81
N SER A 147 12.78 16.97 21.93
CA SER A 147 11.91 17.95 22.59
C SER A 147 12.68 19.22 22.89
N GLY A 148 12.07 20.37 22.60
CA GLY A 148 12.69 21.69 22.67
C GLY A 148 13.38 22.17 21.39
N ASP A 149 13.62 21.29 20.40
CA ASP A 149 14.19 21.73 19.12
C ASP A 149 13.24 22.69 18.38
N LEU A 150 13.81 23.75 17.79
CA LEU A 150 13.09 24.63 16.88
C LEU A 150 13.03 24.01 15.48
N VAL A 151 11.84 24.00 14.89
CA VAL A 151 11.60 23.43 13.58
C VAL A 151 10.70 24.31 12.72
N LEU A 152 10.94 24.25 11.41
CA LEU A 152 10.03 24.72 10.39
C LEU A 152 9.19 23.54 9.90
N ARG A 153 7.89 23.76 9.76
CA ARG A 153 6.95 22.78 9.20
C ARG A 153 6.72 23.08 7.72
N LYS A 154 6.62 22.04 6.90
CA LYS A 154 6.35 22.21 5.47
C LYS A 154 4.89 22.62 5.27
N VAL A 155 4.66 23.72 4.55
CA VAL A 155 3.31 24.17 4.21
C VAL A 155 2.73 23.21 3.18
N LEU A 156 1.62 22.55 3.54
CA LEU A 156 0.84 21.74 2.62
C LEU A 156 -0.06 22.66 1.80
N HIS A 157 -0.19 22.41 0.49
CA HIS A 157 -0.88 23.28 -0.49
C HIS A 157 -2.43 23.31 -0.35
N ILE A 158 -2.96 23.26 0.87
CA ILE A 158 -4.40 23.22 1.17
C ILE A 158 -5.03 24.62 1.14
N THR A 159 -4.28 25.66 1.52
CA THR A 159 -4.82 27.03 1.68
C THR A 159 -4.77 27.86 0.39
N PRO A 160 -5.85 28.58 0.02
CA PRO A 160 -5.91 29.39 -1.21
C PRO A 160 -4.82 30.46 -1.34
N ASN A 161 -4.34 31.00 -0.21
CA ASN A 161 -3.44 32.16 -0.16
C ASN A 161 -1.95 31.82 -0.36
N SER A 162 -1.56 30.55 -0.50
CA SER A 162 -0.17 30.13 -0.68
C SER A 162 0.23 29.88 -2.15
N ARG A 163 -0.54 30.41 -3.11
CA ARG A 163 -0.39 30.12 -4.57
C ARG A 163 0.59 31.06 -5.30
N GLY A 164 1.44 31.80 -4.59
CA GLY A 164 2.44 32.66 -5.23
C GLY A 164 3.73 31.88 -5.57
N LYS A 165 4.33 32.15 -6.74
CA LYS A 165 5.67 31.62 -7.13
C LYS A 165 6.76 31.89 -6.07
N PHE A 166 6.53 32.87 -5.19
CA PHE A 166 7.41 33.32 -4.12
C PHE A 166 6.87 33.05 -2.70
N ALA A 167 5.80 32.27 -2.55
CA ALA A 167 5.30 31.91 -1.23
C ALA A 167 6.30 31.01 -0.49
N TYR A 168 6.44 31.23 0.83
CA TYR A 168 7.30 30.41 1.67
C TYR A 168 6.81 28.95 1.68
N LYS A 169 7.73 28.01 1.47
CA LYS A 169 7.45 26.57 1.44
C LYS A 169 7.33 25.96 2.84
N TYR A 170 7.72 26.71 3.86
CA TYR A 170 7.71 26.29 5.25
C TYR A 170 7.13 27.40 6.12
N ASP A 171 6.40 27.02 7.16
CA ASP A 171 5.87 27.88 8.22
C ASP A 171 6.55 27.58 9.56
N GLY A 172 6.43 28.52 10.51
CA GLY A 172 7.09 28.47 11.81
C GLY A 172 7.90 29.74 12.11
N PRO A 173 8.78 29.71 13.13
CA PRO A 173 9.26 28.53 13.85
C PRO A 173 8.27 27.94 14.85
N PHE A 174 8.35 26.62 15.05
CA PHE A 174 7.62 25.87 16.09
C PHE A 174 8.61 25.17 17.01
N VAL A 175 8.16 24.86 18.23
CA VAL A 175 8.93 24.06 19.21
C VAL A 175 8.40 22.63 19.20
N ILE A 176 9.30 21.65 19.22
CA ILE A 176 8.92 20.25 19.41
C ILE A 176 8.55 20.01 20.87
N LYS A 177 7.32 19.56 21.12
CA LYS A 177 6.89 19.16 22.47
C LYS A 177 7.23 17.70 22.74
N GLU A 178 6.74 16.82 21.87
CA GLU A 178 6.87 15.37 22.03
C GLU A 178 7.25 14.69 20.72
N VAL A 179 8.07 13.64 20.83
CA VAL A 179 8.53 12.80 19.71
C VAL A 179 8.13 11.36 20.01
N PHE A 180 7.37 10.75 19.11
CA PHE A 180 6.93 9.36 19.19
C PHE A 180 7.80 8.45 18.31
N SER A 181 7.84 7.17 18.68
CA SER A 181 8.46 6.12 17.85
C SER A 181 7.82 6.09 16.46
N GLY A 182 8.65 6.08 15.40
CA GLY A 182 8.19 6.12 14.01
C GLY A 182 8.12 7.52 13.39
N GLY A 183 8.66 8.54 14.08
CA GLY A 183 8.85 9.88 13.53
C GLY A 183 7.57 10.72 13.52
N VAL A 184 6.61 10.43 14.39
CA VAL A 184 5.44 11.28 14.63
C VAL A 184 5.79 12.28 15.72
N ILE A 185 5.47 13.56 15.51
CA ILE A 185 5.92 14.67 16.35
C ILE A 185 4.73 15.60 16.61
N ILE A 186 4.57 16.03 17.88
CA ILE A 186 3.63 17.09 18.27
C ILE A 186 4.39 18.40 18.39
N LEU A 187 3.85 19.44 17.74
CA LEU A 187 4.43 20.78 17.70
C LEU A 187 3.64 21.72 18.60
N SER A 188 4.33 22.59 19.32
CA SER A 188 3.75 23.76 19.98
C SER A 188 4.19 25.03 19.27
N ASP A 189 3.30 26.03 19.24
CA ASP A 189 3.68 27.39 18.86
C ASP A 189 4.65 28.00 19.88
N MET A 190 5.32 29.10 19.53
CA MET A 190 6.24 29.83 20.40
C MET A 190 5.55 30.33 21.69
N GLY A 191 4.22 30.52 21.64
CA GLY A 191 3.39 30.86 22.82
C GLY A 191 2.95 29.66 23.67
N GLY A 192 3.39 28.43 23.36
CA GLY A 192 3.07 27.22 24.12
C GLY A 192 1.72 26.57 23.78
N ILE A 193 0.98 27.09 22.80
CA ILE A 193 -0.27 26.47 22.34
C ILE A 193 0.05 25.25 21.49
N GLU A 194 -0.52 24.11 21.85
CA GLU A 194 -0.30 22.85 21.12
C GLU A 194 -1.05 22.81 19.80
N ASN A 195 -0.37 22.35 18.74
CA ASN A 195 -1.06 21.93 17.53
C ASN A 195 -1.71 20.56 17.79
N ALA A 196 -3.03 20.48 17.68
CA ALA A 196 -3.78 19.24 17.86
C ALA A 196 -3.46 18.15 16.80
N LEU A 197 -2.84 18.51 15.68
CA LEU A 197 -2.54 17.58 14.60
C LEU A 197 -1.08 17.10 14.64
N PRO A 198 -0.84 15.79 14.80
CA PRO A 198 0.50 15.24 14.77
C PRO A 198 1.12 15.36 13.36
N VAL A 199 2.39 15.73 13.31
CA VAL A 199 3.16 15.93 12.07
C VAL A 199 4.26 14.88 11.98
N ASN A 200 4.59 14.41 10.79
CA ASN A 200 5.72 13.51 10.62
C ASN A 200 7.05 14.27 10.46
N ALA A 201 8.13 13.70 10.98
CA ALA A 201 9.52 14.17 10.87
C ALA A 201 9.94 14.51 9.42
N ASP A 202 9.46 13.77 8.42
CA ASP A 202 9.77 14.03 7.00
C ASP A 202 9.21 15.37 6.49
N ALA A 203 8.27 15.97 7.21
CA ALA A 203 7.68 17.27 6.91
C ALA A 203 8.29 18.42 7.72
N LEU A 204 9.31 18.14 8.53
CA LEU A 204 9.97 19.11 9.41
C LEU A 204 11.41 19.37 8.97
N LYS A 205 11.90 20.58 9.24
CA LYS A 205 13.29 20.96 9.07
C LYS A 205 13.77 21.67 10.33
N LYS A 206 14.94 21.30 10.85
CA LYS A 206 15.55 22.02 11.98
C LYS A 206 15.80 23.48 11.63
N TYR A 207 15.43 24.36 12.54
CA TYR A 207 15.67 25.79 12.48
C TYR A 207 16.75 26.13 13.50
N TYR A 208 17.80 26.79 13.03
CA TYR A 208 18.84 27.36 13.88
C TYR A 208 18.74 28.87 13.72
N PRO A 209 18.36 29.61 14.77
CA PRO A 209 18.23 31.06 14.74
C PRO A 209 19.57 31.76 14.52
#